data_AF-L9V6T8-F1
#
_entry.id   AF-L9V6T8-F1
#
_cell.length_a   1.000
_cell.length_b   1.000
_cell.length_c   1.000
_cell.angle_alpha   90.00
_cell.angle_beta   90.00
_cell.angle_gamma   90.00
#
_symmetry.space_group_name_H-M   'P 1'
#
loop_
_entity.id
_entity.type
_entity.pdbx_description
1 polymer ?
#
loop_
_entity_poly.entity_id
_entity_poly.type
_entity_poly.pdbx_seq_one_letter_code
_entity_poly.pdbx_strand_id
1 'polypeptide(L)' 'FEPRTVEATVLRSEGDVQATWTLEADWIRAYNDYALDDEELSQRVLDSLYEEGDA' A
#
# COMPACT_ATOMS: atom_id res chain seq x y z
N PHE A 1 -16.79 -0.08 10.83
CA PHE A 1 -15.34 -0.21 11.16
C PHE A 1 -14.65 1.03 10.61
N GLU A 2 -13.65 1.58 11.30
CA GLU A 2 -12.93 2.78 10.85
C GLU A 2 -11.56 2.38 10.26
N PRO A 3 -11.32 2.59 8.95
CA PRO A 3 -10.03 2.30 8.33
C PRO A 3 -8.89 3.14 8.92
N ARG A 4 -7.70 2.56 8.94
CA ARG A 4 -6.46 3.23 9.38
C ARG A 4 -5.39 3.04 8.31
N THR A 5 -4.58 4.07 8.11
CA THR A 5 -3.42 3.99 7.22
C THR A 5 -2.42 3.00 7.79
N VAL A 6 -1.89 2.14 6.93
CA VAL A 6 -0.81 1.20 7.26
C VAL A 6 0.34 1.39 6.29
N GLU A 7 1.56 1.28 6.84
CA GLU A 7 2.80 1.16 6.08
C GLU A 7 3.39 -0.20 6.44
N ALA A 8 3.80 -0.97 5.43
CA ALA A 8 4.33 -2.30 5.61
C ALA A 8 5.62 -2.49 4.80
N THR A 9 6.61 -3.09 5.45
CA THR A 9 7.92 -3.35 4.85
C THR A 9 8.18 -4.86 4.81
N VAL A 10 8.55 -5.37 3.64
CA VAL A 10 8.98 -6.75 3.42
C VAL A 10 10.51 -6.78 3.45
N LEU A 11 11.05 -7.66 4.28
CA LEU A 11 12.50 -7.89 4.38
C LEU A 11 12.83 -9.24 3.73
N ARG A 12 13.87 -9.26 2.90
CA ARG A 12 14.44 -10.51 2.36
C ARG A 12 15.33 -11.19 3.39
N SER A 13 16.08 -10.39 4.16
CA SER A 13 16.89 -10.82 5.30
C SER A 13 17.06 -9.66 6.30
N GLU A 14 17.70 -9.90 7.43
CA GLU A 14 17.91 -8.84 8.43
C GLU A 14 18.70 -7.68 7.83
N GLY A 15 18.07 -6.50 7.77
CA GLY A 15 18.66 -5.29 7.18
C GLY A 15 18.61 -5.21 5.64
N ASP A 16 17.92 -6.14 4.97
CA ASP A 16 17.75 -6.17 3.51
C ASP A 16 16.27 -5.93 3.16
N VAL A 17 15.92 -4.67 2.88
CA VAL A 17 14.55 -4.27 2.54
C VAL A 17 14.25 -4.62 1.09
N GLN A 18 13.21 -5.41 0.90
CA GLN A 18 12.76 -5.79 -0.44
C GLN A 18 11.73 -4.80 -0.99
N ALA A 19 10.76 -4.38 -0.18
CA ALA A 19 9.73 -3.44 -0.59
C ALA A 19 9.05 -2.79 0.62
N THR A 20 8.69 -1.53 0.51
CA THR A 20 7.80 -0.83 1.44
C THR A 20 6.59 -0.31 0.67
N TRP A 21 5.38 -0.54 1.17
CA TRP A 21 4.15 -0.05 0.54
C TRP A 21 3.22 0.55 1.59
N THR A 22 2.27 1.37 1.12
CA THR A 22 1.26 2.03 1.95
C THR A 22 -0.14 1.63 1.51
N LEU A 23 -1.05 1.54 2.47
CA LEU A 23 -2.48 1.47 2.21
C LEU A 23 -3.18 2.52 3.06
N GLU A 24 -3.67 3.56 2.41
CA GLU A 24 -4.30 4.68 3.08
C GLU A 24 -5.72 4.37 3.51
N ALA A 25 -6.12 4.92 4.67
CA ALA A 25 -7.48 4.80 5.17
C ALA A 25 -8.52 5.30 4.16
N ASP A 26 -8.22 6.39 3.44
CA ASP A 26 -9.14 7.00 2.47
C ASP A 26 -9.38 6.12 1.23
N TRP A 27 -8.40 5.31 0.82
CA TRP A 27 -8.59 4.37 -0.30
C TRP A 27 -9.58 3.28 0.09
N ILE A 28 -9.51 2.81 1.34
CA ILE A 28 -10.46 1.84 1.87
C ILE A 28 -11.86 2.45 2.06
N ARG A 29 -11.94 3.73 2.46
CA ARG A 29 -13.23 4.44 2.48
C ARG A 29 -13.84 4.52 1.07
N ALA A 30 -13.05 4.93 0.08
CA ALA A 30 -13.48 5.00 -1.31
C ALA A 30 -13.91 3.62 -1.88
N TYR A 31 -13.17 2.56 -1.54
CA TYR A 31 -13.49 1.19 -1.92
C TYR A 31 -14.81 0.72 -1.31
N ASN A 32 -15.01 0.97 -0.01
CA ASN A 32 -16.28 0.63 0.67
C ASN A 32 -17.47 1.43 0.14
N ASP A 33 -17.23 2.65 -0.34
CA ASP A 33 -18.24 3.51 -0.96
C ASP A 33 -18.46 3.20 -2.45
N TYR A 34 -17.80 2.17 -2.99
CA TYR A 34 -17.83 1.79 -4.42
C TYR A 34 -17.38 2.90 -5.37
N ALA A 35 -16.63 3.87 -4.86
CA ALA A 35 -15.98 4.92 -5.65
C ALA A 35 -14.60 4.48 -6.19
N LEU A 36 -14.17 3.28 -5.79
CA LEU A 36 -12.94 2.64 -6.18
C LEU A 36 -13.20 1.16 -6.43
N ASP A 37 -12.70 0.61 -7.54
CA ASP A 37 -12.74 -0.83 -7.76
C ASP A 37 -11.48 -1.56 -7.28
N ASP A 38 -11.49 -2.89 -7.39
CA ASP A 38 -10.40 -3.77 -6.95
C ASP A 38 -9.08 -3.49 -7.68
N GLU A 39 -9.16 -3.16 -8.98
CA GLU A 39 -8.00 -2.92 -9.83
C GLU A 39 -7.38 -1.57 -9.47
N GLU A 40 -8.20 -0.53 -9.34
CA GLU A 40 -7.74 0.80 -8.94
C GLU A 40 -7.15 0.81 -7.52
N LEU A 41 -7.72 0.06 -6.58
CA LEU A 41 -7.16 -0.10 -5.24
C LEU A 41 -5.79 -0.78 -5.29
N SER A 42 -5.71 -1.89 -6.05
CA SER A 42 -4.47 -2.63 -6.21
C SER A 42 -3.39 -1.77 -6.86
N GLN A 43 -3.74 -1.00 -7.89
CA GLN A 43 -2.82 -0.12 -8.58
C GLN A 43 -2.28 0.96 -7.64
N ARG A 44 -3.11 1.58 -6.79
CA ARG A 44 -2.62 2.59 -5.82
C ARG A 44 -1.65 2.02 -4.81
N VAL A 45 -1.88 0.79 -4.34
CA VAL A 45 -0.92 0.11 -3.45
C VAL A 45 0.39 -0.17 -4.18
N LEU A 46 0.33 -0.64 -5.43
CA LEU A 46 1.51 -0.88 -6.25
C LEU A 46 2.27 0.41 -6.59
N ASP A 47 1.56 1.51 -6.86
CA ASP A 47 2.15 2.83 -7.11
C ASP A 47 2.81 3.42 -5.86
N SER A 48 2.39 2.98 -4.67
CA SER A 48 3.01 3.37 -3.39
C SER A 48 4.24 2.54 -3.03
N LEU A 49 4.58 1.54 -3.84
CA LEU A 49 5.67 0.61 -3.57
C LEU A 49 7.03 1.31 -3.79
N TYR A 50 7.86 1.28 -2.76
CA TYR A 50 9.25 1.73 -2.77
C TYR A 50 10.16 0.51 -2.66
N GLU A 51 11.08 0.33 -3.61
CA GLU A 51 12.16 -0.67 -3.55
C GLU A 51 13.48 0.01 -3.18
N GLU A 52 14.32 -0.61 -2.35
CA GLU A 52 15.68 -0.10 -2.10
C GLU A 52 16.48 -0.16 -3.42
N GLY A 53 16.51 0.96 -4.14
CA GLY A 53 17.11 1.07 -5.47
C GLY A 53 16.57 2.24 -6.32
N ASP A 54 15.39 2.77 -5.99
CA ASP A 54 14.74 3.89 -6.70
C ASP A 54 14.91 5.26 -6.01
N ALA A 55 15.81 5.37 -5.04
CA ALA A 55 16.08 6.60 -4.25
C ALA A 55 17.39 7.32 -4.65
#